data_AF-A0A2M6ZQG4-F1
#
_entry.id   AF-A0A2M6ZQG4-F1
#
_cell.length_a   1.000
_cell.length_b   1.000
_cell.length_c   1.000
_cell.angle_alpha   90.00
_cell.angle_beta   90.00
_cell.angle_gamma   90.00
#
_symmetry.space_group_name_H-M   'P 1'
#
loop_
_entity.id
_entity.type
_entity.pdbx_description
1 polymer ?
#
loop_
_entity_poly.entity_id
_entity_poly.type
_entity_poly.pdbx_seq_one_letter_code
_entity_poly.pdbx_strand_id
1 'polypeptide(L)'
;LKDNNKLTTKDLTTLQSHTFYGKEKKPLAYVIAIMNMILHGIEAPNILHTNTLTENLADVQEKDRFDVILANPPFGGKERKEIQQNFPIRTGETAFLFLQHFIKMLKAGGRAGVVIKNTFLSNTDNASTSLRKLLLESCNLHTVLDCPGGTFLGAGVKTVVLFFEKGSKTRNIWYYKLEPGRNLGKTNPLNDDDLKEFIKLQSTRADSPNSWSVNANTIDQTTFDLSVKNPNGNEEIVHRTPKDIMDEISALDAKSAEVLETIRGML
;
A
#
# COMPACT_ATOMS: atom_id res chain seq x y z
N LEU A 1 9.52 5.44 -24.84
CA LEU A 1 9.74 4.67 -26.08
C LEU A 1 10.17 5.53 -27.27
N LYS A 2 9.72 6.79 -27.37
CA LYS A 2 9.98 7.66 -28.53
C LYS A 2 11.41 8.21 -28.67
N ASP A 3 12.26 8.14 -27.62
CA ASP A 3 13.59 8.77 -27.63
C ASP A 3 14.80 7.81 -27.61
N ASN A 4 14.62 6.49 -27.73
CA ASN A 4 15.72 5.54 -27.50
C ASN A 4 16.23 4.82 -28.77
N ASN A 5 17.28 5.38 -29.38
CA ASN A 5 18.08 4.82 -30.48
C ASN A 5 18.87 3.53 -30.14
N LYS A 6 18.54 2.82 -29.05
CA LYS A 6 19.29 1.66 -28.53
C LYS A 6 18.45 0.39 -28.31
N LEU A 7 17.15 0.42 -28.55
CA LEU A 7 16.28 -0.75 -28.36
C LEU A 7 16.25 -1.58 -29.64
N THR A 8 16.43 -2.89 -29.51
CA THR A 8 16.23 -3.81 -30.65
C THR A 8 14.73 -3.96 -30.93
N THR A 9 14.38 -4.46 -32.12
CA THR A 9 12.98 -4.81 -32.44
C THR A 9 12.39 -5.79 -31.43
N LYS A 10 13.21 -6.71 -30.89
CA LYS A 10 12.78 -7.66 -29.86
C LYS A 10 12.42 -6.93 -28.55
N ASP A 11 13.26 -5.99 -28.12
CA ASP A 11 13.01 -5.21 -26.90
C ASP A 11 11.74 -4.36 -27.04
N LEU A 12 11.53 -3.75 -28.21
CA LEU A 12 10.31 -3.02 -28.52
C LEU A 12 9.08 -3.92 -28.43
N THR A 13 9.11 -5.11 -29.03
CA THR A 13 8.00 -6.07 -28.93
C THR A 13 7.75 -6.49 -27.48
N THR A 14 8.81 -6.76 -26.70
CA THR A 14 8.66 -7.10 -25.28
C THR A 14 8.01 -5.97 -24.49
N LEU A 15 8.41 -4.72 -24.72
CA LEU A 15 7.82 -3.55 -24.06
C LEU A 15 6.37 -3.33 -24.47
N GLN A 16 6.05 -3.51 -25.75
CA GLN A 16 4.70 -3.30 -26.30
C GLN A 16 3.69 -4.30 -25.75
N SER A 17 4.03 -5.59 -25.71
CA SER A 17 3.02 -6.66 -25.51
C SER A 17 3.31 -7.62 -24.35
N HIS A 18 4.50 -7.59 -23.75
CA HIS A 18 4.91 -8.59 -22.75
C HIS A 18 5.43 -7.99 -21.43
N THR A 19 5.27 -6.69 -21.21
CA THR A 19 5.82 -6.01 -20.02
C THR A 19 4.74 -5.50 -19.08
N PHE A 20 3.76 -4.76 -19.59
CA PHE A 20 2.76 -4.09 -18.77
C PHE A 20 1.42 -4.80 -18.84
N TYR A 21 0.89 -5.16 -17.67
CA TYR A 21 -0.40 -5.81 -17.49
C TYR A 21 -1.19 -5.08 -16.41
N GLY A 22 -2.51 -4.99 -16.57
CA GLY A 22 -3.38 -4.32 -15.61
C GLY A 22 -4.81 -4.86 -15.62
N LYS A 23 -5.53 -4.62 -14.53
CA LYS A 23 -6.96 -4.89 -14.42
C LYS A 23 -7.62 -3.69 -13.76
N GLU A 24 -8.70 -3.19 -14.37
CA GLU A 24 -9.45 -2.05 -13.85
C GLU A 24 -10.95 -2.37 -13.89
N LYS A 25 -11.65 -2.09 -12.79
CA LYS A 25 -13.06 -2.44 -12.58
C LYS A 25 -14.01 -1.36 -13.09
N LYS A 26 -13.60 -0.09 -13.05
CA LYS A 26 -14.44 1.06 -13.39
C LYS A 26 -14.29 1.43 -14.87
N PRO A 27 -15.39 1.52 -15.64
CA PRO A 27 -15.33 1.77 -17.08
C PRO A 27 -14.53 3.01 -17.47
N LEU A 28 -14.77 4.14 -16.78
CA LEU A 28 -14.09 5.40 -17.11
C LEU A 28 -12.59 5.35 -16.78
N ALA A 29 -12.22 4.83 -15.61
CA ALA A 29 -10.82 4.67 -15.23
C ALA A 29 -10.08 3.72 -16.18
N TYR A 30 -10.75 2.66 -16.63
CA TYR A 30 -10.21 1.72 -17.62
C TYR A 30 -9.87 2.41 -18.94
N VAL A 31 -10.80 3.21 -19.48
CA VAL A 31 -10.56 3.96 -20.72
C VAL A 31 -9.40 4.94 -20.57
N ILE A 32 -9.33 5.67 -19.46
CA ILE A 32 -8.23 6.60 -19.16
C ILE A 32 -6.90 5.85 -19.07
N ALA A 33 -6.86 4.68 -18.42
CA ALA A 33 -5.65 3.88 -18.29
C ALA A 33 -5.15 3.37 -19.65
N ILE A 34 -6.05 2.88 -20.52
CA ILE A 34 -5.72 2.48 -21.90
C ILE A 34 -5.13 3.66 -22.68
N MET A 35 -5.82 4.81 -22.66
CA MET A 35 -5.36 6.01 -23.37
C MET A 35 -4.01 6.50 -22.85
N ASN A 36 -3.79 6.46 -21.53
CA ASN A 36 -2.52 6.85 -20.93
C ASN A 36 -1.37 6.00 -21.46
N MET A 37 -1.55 4.68 -21.56
CA MET A 37 -0.54 3.77 -22.12
C MET A 37 -0.25 4.06 -23.60
N ILE A 38 -1.30 4.27 -24.40
CA ILE A 38 -1.17 4.60 -25.83
C ILE A 38 -0.41 5.92 -26.03
N LEU A 39 -0.75 6.96 -25.26
CA LEU A 39 -0.07 8.26 -25.33
C LEU A 39 1.42 8.17 -24.98
N HIS A 40 1.80 7.25 -24.10
CA HIS A 40 3.19 6.96 -23.75
C HIS A 40 3.88 5.96 -24.70
N GLY A 41 3.19 5.56 -25.78
CA GLY A 41 3.74 4.76 -26.87
C GLY A 41 3.58 3.25 -26.70
N ILE A 42 2.67 2.78 -25.84
CA ILE A 42 2.28 1.37 -25.76
C ILE A 42 0.99 1.18 -26.58
N GLU A 43 1.11 0.66 -27.78
CA GLU A 43 0.05 0.61 -28.80
C GLU A 43 -0.99 -0.48 -28.51
N ALA A 44 -0.59 -1.56 -27.85
CA ALA A 44 -1.47 -2.67 -27.46
C ALA A 44 -1.41 -2.93 -25.93
N PRO A 45 -1.99 -2.04 -25.09
CA PRO A 45 -1.91 -2.21 -23.64
C PRO A 45 -2.67 -3.45 -23.15
N ASN A 46 -2.04 -4.30 -22.36
CA ASN A 46 -2.70 -5.46 -21.74
C ASN A 46 -3.47 -5.07 -20.47
N ILE A 47 -4.43 -4.15 -20.57
CA ILE A 47 -5.32 -3.81 -19.47
C ILE A 47 -6.67 -4.48 -19.70
N LEU A 48 -7.19 -5.19 -18.70
CA LEU A 48 -8.50 -5.85 -18.77
C LEU A 48 -9.53 -5.06 -17.95
N HIS A 49 -10.70 -4.82 -18.54
CA HIS A 49 -11.84 -4.25 -17.83
C HIS A 49 -12.55 -5.35 -17.03
N THR A 50 -12.13 -5.55 -15.77
CA THR A 50 -12.63 -6.63 -14.91
C THR A 50 -12.45 -6.30 -13.44
N ASN A 51 -13.15 -7.04 -12.56
CA ASN A 51 -12.89 -7.01 -11.13
C ASN A 51 -11.83 -8.06 -10.79
N THR A 52 -10.61 -7.63 -10.41
CA THR A 52 -9.54 -8.54 -9.97
C THR A 52 -10.00 -9.53 -8.90
N LEU A 53 -10.89 -9.10 -8.00
CA LEU A 53 -11.31 -9.92 -6.86
C LEU A 53 -12.32 -11.01 -7.23
N THR A 54 -12.88 -11.01 -8.44
CA THR A 54 -13.76 -12.11 -8.89
C THR A 54 -12.97 -13.35 -9.30
N GLU A 55 -11.64 -13.27 -9.43
CA GLU A 55 -10.80 -14.42 -9.71
C GLU A 55 -10.58 -15.29 -8.48
N ASN A 56 -10.82 -16.58 -8.61
CA ASN A 56 -10.55 -17.55 -7.56
C ASN A 56 -9.06 -17.87 -7.50
N LEU A 57 -8.43 -17.64 -6.33
CA LEU A 57 -7.00 -17.88 -6.14
C LEU A 57 -6.62 -19.37 -6.24
N ALA A 58 -7.57 -20.29 -6.13
CA ALA A 58 -7.35 -21.72 -6.36
C ALA A 58 -7.02 -22.03 -7.83
N ASP A 59 -7.55 -21.22 -8.76
CA ASP A 59 -7.43 -21.48 -10.20
C ASP A 59 -6.16 -20.88 -10.82
N VAL A 60 -5.44 -20.03 -10.07
CA VAL A 60 -4.21 -19.37 -10.54
C VAL A 60 -3.06 -20.38 -10.71
N GLN A 61 -2.59 -20.52 -11.94
CA GLN A 61 -1.48 -21.40 -12.34
C GLN A 61 -0.16 -20.63 -12.44
N GLU A 62 0.95 -21.35 -12.65
CA GLU A 62 2.28 -20.73 -12.76
C GLU A 62 2.37 -19.76 -13.95
N LYS A 63 1.73 -20.10 -15.07
CA LYS A 63 1.72 -19.27 -16.30
C LYS A 63 1.03 -17.92 -16.12
N ASP A 64 0.18 -17.78 -15.12
CA ASP A 64 -0.59 -16.56 -14.88
C ASP A 64 0.20 -15.56 -14.02
N ARG A 65 1.38 -15.95 -13.52
CA ARG A 65 2.14 -15.19 -12.53
C ARG A 65 3.14 -14.22 -13.14
N PHE A 66 3.50 -13.21 -12.35
CA PHE A 66 4.38 -12.12 -12.74
C PHE A 66 5.65 -12.07 -11.88
N ASP A 67 6.72 -11.52 -12.46
CA ASP A 67 8.00 -11.32 -11.78
C ASP A 67 7.98 -10.07 -10.88
N VAL A 68 7.20 -9.06 -11.26
CA VAL A 68 7.09 -7.78 -10.53
C VAL A 68 5.63 -7.35 -10.41
N ILE A 69 5.21 -6.95 -9.21
CA ILE A 69 3.91 -6.31 -8.97
C ILE A 69 4.12 -4.96 -8.29
N LEU A 70 3.59 -3.89 -8.89
CA LEU A 70 3.50 -2.57 -8.27
C LEU A 70 2.03 -2.23 -8.16
N ALA A 71 1.54 -1.96 -6.94
CA ALA A 71 0.12 -1.76 -6.72
C ALA A 71 -0.20 -0.75 -5.63
N ASN A 72 -1.21 0.07 -5.90
CA ASN A 72 -1.88 0.91 -4.91
C ASN A 72 -3.38 0.51 -4.90
N PRO A 73 -3.75 -0.57 -4.19
CA PRO A 73 -5.14 -1.01 -4.11
C PRO A 73 -6.03 0.06 -3.48
N PRO A 74 -7.34 0.10 -3.81
CA PRO A 74 -8.25 1.10 -3.27
C PRO A 74 -8.36 1.03 -1.75
N PHE A 75 -8.48 2.19 -1.12
CA PHE A 75 -8.57 2.32 0.34
C PHE A 75 -10.02 2.23 0.83
N GLY A 76 -10.29 1.43 1.86
CA GLY A 76 -11.55 1.47 2.62
C GLY A 76 -12.78 0.90 1.90
N GLY A 77 -12.57 -0.04 0.97
CA GLY A 77 -13.64 -0.76 0.28
C GLY A 77 -14.12 -1.98 1.05
N LYS A 78 -15.37 -2.39 0.79
CA LYS A 78 -15.89 -3.70 1.18
C LYS A 78 -16.31 -4.50 -0.04
N GLU A 79 -15.99 -5.80 -0.05
CA GLU A 79 -16.49 -6.72 -1.06
C GLU A 79 -17.55 -7.69 -0.53
N ARG A 80 -18.41 -8.16 -1.44
CA ARG A 80 -19.55 -9.03 -1.12
C ARG A 80 -19.10 -10.43 -0.67
N LYS A 81 -19.91 -11.11 0.15
CA LYS A 81 -19.56 -12.41 0.75
C LYS A 81 -19.27 -13.51 -0.27
N GLU A 82 -19.87 -13.42 -1.45
CA GLU A 82 -19.67 -14.38 -2.54
C GLU A 82 -18.26 -14.24 -3.12
N ILE A 83 -17.79 -13.00 -3.30
CA ILE A 83 -16.43 -12.69 -3.78
C ILE A 83 -15.38 -13.14 -2.76
N GLN A 84 -15.69 -13.05 -1.46
CA GLN A 84 -14.77 -13.50 -0.41
C GLN A 84 -14.46 -15.00 -0.50
N GLN A 85 -15.32 -15.82 -1.11
CA GLN A 85 -15.10 -17.26 -1.26
C GLN A 85 -13.91 -17.60 -2.16
N ASN A 86 -13.48 -16.66 -3.01
CA ASN A 86 -12.32 -16.79 -3.89
C ASN A 86 -10.98 -16.78 -3.16
N PHE A 87 -10.98 -16.50 -1.84
CA PHE A 87 -9.79 -16.25 -1.05
C PHE A 87 -9.69 -17.20 0.15
N PRO A 88 -8.48 -17.70 0.46
CA PRO A 88 -8.26 -18.50 1.68
C PRO A 88 -8.59 -17.73 2.96
N ILE A 89 -8.15 -16.46 3.04
CA ILE A 89 -8.46 -15.58 4.17
C ILE A 89 -9.64 -14.70 3.76
N ARG A 90 -10.84 -15.11 4.19
CA ARG A 90 -12.09 -14.42 3.87
C ARG A 90 -12.23 -13.16 4.70
N THR A 91 -12.40 -12.01 4.05
CA THR A 91 -12.59 -10.73 4.71
C THR A 91 -13.34 -9.77 3.80
N GLY A 92 -14.12 -8.87 4.40
CA GLY A 92 -14.74 -7.78 3.66
C GLY A 92 -13.74 -6.73 3.20
N GLU A 93 -12.60 -6.57 3.88
CA GLU A 93 -11.61 -5.52 3.58
C GLU A 93 -10.94 -5.77 2.23
N THR A 94 -11.24 -4.91 1.26
CA THR A 94 -10.77 -5.00 -0.12
C THR A 94 -9.25 -5.02 -0.22
N ALA A 95 -8.53 -4.23 0.59
CA ALA A 95 -7.07 -4.17 0.55
C ALA A 95 -6.42 -5.52 0.92
N PHE A 96 -7.05 -6.28 1.84
CA PHE A 96 -6.54 -7.58 2.28
C PHE A 96 -6.75 -8.66 1.21
N LEU A 97 -7.86 -8.60 0.48
CA LEU A 97 -8.11 -9.48 -0.66
C LEU A 97 -7.11 -9.21 -1.79
N PHE A 98 -6.82 -7.94 -2.09
CA PHE A 98 -5.78 -7.58 -3.06
C PHE A 98 -4.39 -8.06 -2.66
N LEU A 99 -3.99 -7.90 -1.39
CA LEU A 99 -2.68 -8.37 -0.94
C LEU A 99 -2.53 -9.90 -1.09
N GLN A 100 -3.57 -10.68 -0.75
CA GLN A 100 -3.58 -12.12 -1.03
C GLN A 100 -3.44 -12.42 -2.53
N HIS A 101 -4.16 -11.68 -3.37
CA HIS A 101 -4.06 -11.82 -4.82
C HIS A 101 -2.64 -11.53 -5.31
N PHE A 102 -2.02 -10.43 -4.88
CA PHE A 102 -0.64 -10.10 -5.28
C PHE A 102 0.37 -11.16 -4.83
N ILE A 103 0.27 -11.64 -3.59
CA ILE A 103 1.11 -12.75 -3.11
C ILE A 103 0.89 -14.00 -3.98
N LYS A 104 -0.35 -14.34 -4.35
CA LYS A 104 -0.61 -15.50 -5.20
C LYS A 104 -0.07 -15.32 -6.63
N MET A 105 -0.20 -14.13 -7.19
CA MET A 105 0.19 -13.78 -8.57
C MET A 105 1.68 -13.58 -8.77
N LEU A 106 2.49 -13.43 -7.72
CA LEU A 106 3.95 -13.44 -7.87
C LEU A 106 4.47 -14.85 -8.20
N LYS A 107 5.47 -14.93 -9.08
CA LYS A 107 6.32 -16.13 -9.22
C LYS A 107 7.18 -16.32 -7.98
N ALA A 108 7.74 -17.52 -7.78
CA ALA A 108 8.81 -17.70 -6.79
C ALA A 108 10.03 -16.83 -7.19
N GLY A 109 10.59 -16.07 -6.25
CA GLY A 109 11.60 -15.03 -6.50
C GLY A 109 11.04 -13.72 -7.08
N GLY A 110 9.73 -13.66 -7.36
CA GLY A 110 9.08 -12.42 -7.79
C GLY A 110 8.95 -11.42 -6.65
N ARG A 111 8.96 -10.12 -6.97
CA ARG A 111 8.98 -9.02 -6.00
C ARG A 111 7.81 -8.07 -6.15
N ALA A 112 7.38 -7.46 -5.05
CA ALA A 112 6.30 -6.47 -5.08
C ALA A 112 6.58 -5.23 -4.24
N GLY A 113 5.99 -4.12 -4.67
CA GLY A 113 5.83 -2.88 -3.91
C GLY A 113 4.33 -2.56 -3.81
N VAL A 114 3.76 -2.66 -2.61
CA VAL A 114 2.32 -2.54 -2.39
C VAL A 114 2.03 -1.46 -1.34
N VAL A 115 1.20 -0.49 -1.71
CA VAL A 115 0.70 0.53 -0.77
C VAL A 115 -0.46 -0.05 0.03
N ILE A 116 -0.47 0.15 1.34
CA ILE A 116 -1.58 -0.25 2.22
C ILE A 116 -1.71 0.72 3.40
N LYS A 117 -2.90 0.79 4.01
CA LYS A 117 -3.10 1.57 5.25
C LYS A 117 -2.19 1.05 6.35
N ASN A 118 -1.62 1.96 7.15
CA ASN A 118 -0.75 1.58 8.27
C ASN A 118 -1.46 0.70 9.31
N THR A 119 -2.79 0.80 9.42
CA THR A 119 -3.62 -0.03 10.30
C THR A 119 -3.50 -1.53 9.99
N PHE A 120 -3.10 -1.91 8.77
CA PHE A 120 -2.79 -3.31 8.46
C PHE A 120 -1.70 -3.88 9.39
N LEU A 121 -0.74 -3.05 9.82
CA LEU A 121 0.39 -3.49 10.63
C LEU A 121 -0.02 -3.94 12.04
N SER A 122 -1.09 -3.37 12.61
CA SER A 122 -1.43 -3.52 14.03
C SER A 122 -2.87 -3.99 14.30
N ASN A 123 -3.76 -4.02 13.31
CA ASN A 123 -5.12 -4.51 13.50
C ASN A 123 -5.12 -5.92 14.10
N THR A 124 -6.05 -6.22 15.00
CA THR A 124 -6.07 -7.47 15.77
C THR A 124 -7.13 -8.46 15.29
N ASP A 125 -7.91 -8.11 14.27
CA ASP A 125 -8.90 -9.01 13.70
C ASP A 125 -8.24 -10.23 13.05
N ASN A 126 -8.93 -11.38 13.08
CA ASN A 126 -8.38 -12.65 12.61
C ASN A 126 -7.88 -12.60 11.16
N ALA A 127 -8.51 -11.81 10.28
CA ALA A 127 -8.10 -11.73 8.89
C ALA A 127 -6.79 -10.96 8.75
N SER A 128 -6.63 -9.84 9.46
CA SER A 128 -5.38 -9.08 9.48
C SER A 128 -4.20 -9.89 10.02
N THR A 129 -4.38 -10.58 11.15
CA THR A 129 -3.36 -11.44 11.77
C THR A 129 -2.99 -12.60 10.85
N SER A 130 -3.98 -13.29 10.27
CA SER A 130 -3.73 -14.40 9.34
C SER A 130 -2.99 -13.94 8.08
N LEU A 131 -3.30 -12.73 7.59
CA LEU A 131 -2.66 -12.18 6.40
C LEU A 131 -1.23 -11.71 6.67
N ARG A 132 -0.96 -11.11 7.83
CA ARG A 132 0.42 -10.80 8.24
C ARG A 132 1.24 -12.07 8.40
N LYS A 133 0.68 -13.11 9.02
CA LYS A 133 1.31 -14.43 9.09
C LYS A 133 1.62 -14.98 7.69
N LEU A 134 0.63 -15.01 6.79
CA LEU A 134 0.81 -15.47 5.42
C LEU A 134 1.95 -14.70 4.71
N LEU A 135 1.96 -13.37 4.83
CA LEU A 135 2.98 -12.51 4.25
C LEU A 135 4.37 -12.86 4.78
N LEU A 136 4.53 -12.98 6.10
CA LEU A 136 5.83 -13.25 6.71
C LEU A 136 6.34 -14.67 6.47
N GLU A 137 5.44 -15.65 6.35
CA GLU A 137 5.79 -17.05 6.11
C GLU A 137 6.07 -17.36 4.64
N SER A 138 5.32 -16.75 3.72
CA SER A 138 5.40 -17.03 2.28
C SER A 138 6.31 -16.07 1.52
N CYS A 139 6.55 -14.89 2.08
CA CYS A 139 7.34 -13.83 1.47
C CYS A 139 8.40 -13.31 2.44
N ASN A 140 9.45 -12.76 1.86
CA ASN A 140 10.49 -12.01 2.54
C ASN A 140 10.12 -10.54 2.46
N LEU A 141 9.33 -10.07 3.41
CA LEU A 141 9.06 -8.66 3.65
C LEU A 141 10.34 -8.02 4.17
N HIS A 142 11.11 -7.43 3.26
CA HIS A 142 12.43 -6.92 3.59
C HIS A 142 12.41 -5.43 3.91
N THR A 143 11.39 -4.69 3.46
CA THR A 143 11.31 -3.24 3.69
C THR A 143 9.86 -2.77 3.92
N VAL A 144 9.69 -1.94 4.94
CA VAL A 144 8.45 -1.18 5.20
C VAL A 144 8.78 0.30 5.20
N LEU A 145 8.21 1.05 4.25
CA LEU A 145 8.31 2.50 4.19
C LEU A 145 7.07 3.11 4.86
N ASP A 146 7.22 3.69 6.04
CA ASP A 146 6.16 4.42 6.74
C ASP A 146 6.02 5.82 6.17
N CYS A 147 4.88 6.11 5.56
CA CYS A 147 4.65 7.38 4.88
C CYS A 147 3.88 8.36 5.79
N PRO A 148 4.23 9.65 5.78
CA PRO A 148 3.52 10.65 6.56
C PRO A 148 2.09 10.85 6.03
N GLY A 149 1.24 11.46 6.85
CA GLY A 149 -0.12 11.84 6.44
C GLY A 149 -0.09 12.74 5.21
N GLY A 150 -1.08 12.60 4.32
CA GLY A 150 -1.18 13.39 3.10
C GLY A 150 -0.35 12.88 1.92
N THR A 151 0.48 11.83 2.10
CA THR A 151 1.20 11.18 1.00
C THR A 151 0.24 10.62 -0.05
N PHE A 152 -0.75 9.85 0.38
CA PHE A 152 -1.80 9.29 -0.48
C PHE A 152 -3.14 9.95 -0.16
N LEU A 153 -3.66 10.70 -1.13
CA LEU A 153 -4.94 11.37 -1.00
C LEU A 153 -6.08 10.34 -0.92
N GLY A 154 -7.07 10.59 -0.05
CA GLY A 154 -8.24 9.73 0.11
C GLY A 154 -8.02 8.46 0.95
N ALA A 155 -6.82 8.23 1.50
CA ALA A 155 -6.58 7.09 2.39
C ALA A 155 -7.29 7.21 3.75
N GLY A 156 -7.49 8.45 4.23
CA GLY A 156 -8.10 8.78 5.52
C GLY A 156 -7.20 8.52 6.75
N VAL A 157 -6.10 7.79 6.57
CA VAL A 157 -5.09 7.45 7.57
C VAL A 157 -3.70 7.46 6.92
N LYS A 158 -2.64 7.32 7.72
CA LYS A 158 -1.29 7.09 7.20
C LYS A 158 -1.22 5.78 6.42
N THR A 159 -0.29 5.70 5.48
CA THR A 159 -0.09 4.54 4.63
C THR A 159 1.35 4.08 4.74
N VAL A 160 1.57 2.81 4.44
CA VAL A 160 2.90 2.23 4.31
C VAL A 160 3.07 1.62 2.93
N VAL A 161 4.31 1.52 2.46
CA VAL A 161 4.66 0.73 1.28
C VAL A 161 5.39 -0.53 1.75
N LEU A 162 4.83 -1.69 1.41
CA LEU A 162 5.42 -2.99 1.69
C LEU A 162 6.25 -3.42 0.49
N PHE A 163 7.53 -3.72 0.72
CA PHE A 163 8.39 -4.34 -0.28
C PHE A 163 8.75 -5.75 0.13
N PHE A 164 8.39 -6.72 -0.70
CA PHE A 164 8.58 -8.13 -0.39
C PHE A 164 8.89 -8.97 -1.63
N GLU A 165 9.59 -10.09 -1.41
CA GLU A 165 9.87 -11.11 -2.42
C GLU A 165 9.17 -12.42 -2.05
N LYS A 166 8.55 -13.11 -2.99
CA LYS A 166 7.86 -14.37 -2.74
C LYS A 166 8.80 -15.58 -2.75
N GLY A 167 8.55 -16.54 -1.87
CA GLY A 167 9.20 -17.86 -1.89
C GLY A 167 10.27 -18.05 -0.84
N SER A 168 10.54 -17.04 -0.01
CA SER A 168 11.40 -17.14 1.16
C SER A 168 10.69 -16.54 2.37
N LYS A 169 10.86 -17.13 3.56
CA LYS A 169 10.30 -16.61 4.81
C LYS A 169 11.01 -15.30 5.20
N THR A 170 10.27 -14.35 5.74
CA THR A 170 10.81 -13.10 6.32
C THR A 170 11.72 -13.41 7.50
N ARG A 171 12.93 -12.83 7.50
CA ARG A 171 13.92 -12.97 8.59
C ARG A 171 14.24 -11.66 9.28
N ASN A 172 14.38 -10.58 8.50
CA ASN A 172 14.67 -9.26 8.99
C ASN A 172 13.92 -8.24 8.14
N ILE A 173 13.26 -7.29 8.81
CA ILE A 173 12.50 -6.23 8.17
C ILE A 173 13.22 -4.92 8.45
N TRP A 174 13.54 -4.18 7.40
CA TRP A 174 14.08 -2.82 7.53
C TRP A 174 12.95 -1.80 7.43
N TYR A 175 12.80 -0.99 8.46
CA TYR A 175 11.81 0.07 8.52
C TYR A 175 12.45 1.40 8.17
N TYR A 176 11.72 2.23 7.45
CA TYR A 176 12.10 3.62 7.20
C TYR A 176 10.90 4.54 7.43
N LYS A 177 11.04 5.48 8.35
CA LYS A 177 10.06 6.53 8.62
C LYS A 177 10.35 7.72 7.72
N LEU A 178 9.46 7.99 6.77
CA LEU A 178 9.63 9.11 5.85
C LEU A 178 9.23 10.42 6.51
N GLU A 179 10.20 11.32 6.70
CA GLU A 179 9.98 12.64 7.29
C GLU A 179 10.48 13.75 6.35
N PRO A 180 9.61 14.26 5.44
CA PRO A 180 9.96 15.34 4.52
C PRO A 180 10.21 16.71 5.16
N GLY A 181 10.03 16.85 6.48
CA GLY A 181 10.12 18.13 7.20
C GLY A 181 9.00 19.14 6.87
N ARG A 182 7.96 18.71 6.14
CA ARG A 182 6.83 19.54 5.71
C ARG A 182 5.55 18.71 5.62
N ASN A 183 4.41 19.37 5.67
CA ASN A 183 3.11 18.73 5.45
C ASN A 183 2.94 18.36 3.97
N LEU A 184 2.54 17.10 3.72
CA LEU A 184 2.20 16.63 2.38
C LEU A 184 0.71 16.82 2.09
N GLY A 185 0.39 16.95 0.80
CA GLY A 185 -0.99 17.05 0.34
C GLY A 185 -1.06 17.44 -1.13
N LYS A 186 -2.26 17.83 -1.60
CA LYS A 186 -2.51 18.15 -3.01
C LYS A 186 -1.59 19.26 -3.55
N THR A 187 -1.32 20.29 -2.75
CA THR A 187 -0.48 21.43 -3.12
C THR A 187 1.01 21.18 -2.86
N ASN A 188 1.34 20.26 -1.96
CA ASN A 188 2.69 19.94 -1.52
C ASN A 188 2.94 18.43 -1.66
N PRO A 189 2.92 17.86 -2.88
CA PRO A 189 3.02 16.42 -3.07
C PRO A 189 4.39 15.89 -2.65
N LEU A 190 4.47 14.58 -2.41
CA LEU A 190 5.74 13.88 -2.29
C LEU A 190 6.52 14.00 -3.61
N ASN A 191 7.83 14.21 -3.53
CA ASN A 191 8.70 14.30 -4.70
C ASN A 191 9.97 13.46 -4.53
N ASP A 192 10.80 13.42 -5.59
CA ASP A 192 12.02 12.60 -5.64
C ASP A 192 13.06 13.03 -4.59
N ASP A 193 13.14 14.33 -4.25
CA ASP A 193 14.08 14.83 -3.25
C ASP A 193 13.76 14.28 -1.86
N ASP A 194 12.47 14.15 -1.51
CA ASP A 194 12.03 13.57 -0.24
C ASP A 194 12.45 12.09 -0.11
N LEU A 195 12.66 11.38 -1.22
CA LEU A 195 12.96 9.94 -1.26
C LEU A 195 14.46 9.62 -1.42
N LYS A 196 15.33 10.62 -1.62
CA LYS A 196 16.76 10.41 -1.88
C LYS A 196 17.46 9.62 -0.78
N GLU A 197 17.22 9.98 0.48
CA GLU A 197 17.81 9.29 1.62
C GLU A 197 17.32 7.84 1.73
N PHE A 198 16.00 7.64 1.59
CA PHE A 198 15.41 6.30 1.56
C PHE A 198 16.06 5.42 0.49
N ILE A 199 16.15 5.89 -0.76
CA ILE A 199 16.76 5.11 -1.86
C ILE A 199 18.22 4.79 -1.56
N LYS A 200 18.98 5.77 -1.05
CA LYS A 200 20.39 5.57 -0.68
C LYS A 200 20.53 4.50 0.40
N LEU A 201 19.79 4.61 1.51
CA LEU A 201 19.91 3.71 2.65
C LEU A 201 19.28 2.33 2.39
N GLN A 202 18.24 2.24 1.56
CA GLN A 202 17.56 0.98 1.24
C GLN A 202 18.48 0.01 0.49
N SER A 203 19.43 0.51 -0.30
CA SER A 203 20.41 -0.32 -1.02
C SER A 203 21.28 -1.16 -0.07
N THR A 204 21.62 -0.63 1.11
CA THR A 204 22.41 -1.31 2.14
C THR A 204 21.58 -1.73 3.35
N ARG A 205 20.31 -1.29 3.43
CA ARG A 205 19.44 -1.38 4.61
C ARG A 205 20.13 -0.89 5.88
N ALA A 206 20.82 0.25 5.76
CA ALA A 206 21.55 0.83 6.89
C ALA A 206 20.59 1.51 7.88
N ASP A 207 20.92 1.39 9.16
CA ASP A 207 20.20 2.07 10.23
C ASP A 207 20.59 3.56 10.28
N SER A 208 19.64 4.40 10.70
CA SER A 208 19.77 5.85 10.79
C SER A 208 18.78 6.39 11.83
N PRO A 209 18.73 7.70 12.11
CA PRO A 209 17.67 8.26 12.96
C PRO A 209 16.25 7.94 12.47
N ASN A 210 16.08 7.73 11.15
CA ASN A 210 14.79 7.44 10.51
C ASN A 210 14.63 5.97 10.09
N SER A 211 15.63 5.12 10.30
CA SER A 211 15.60 3.73 9.85
C SER A 211 16.21 2.74 10.83
N TRP A 212 15.60 1.58 10.94
CA TRP A 212 16.04 0.53 11.86
C TRP A 212 15.63 -0.86 11.34
N SER A 213 16.32 -1.88 11.81
CA SER A 213 16.04 -3.28 11.48
C SER A 213 15.36 -4.02 12.62
N VAL A 214 14.42 -4.89 12.28
CA VAL A 214 13.71 -5.75 13.24
C VAL A 214 13.83 -7.20 12.80
N ASN A 215 14.30 -8.05 13.71
CA ASN A 215 14.35 -9.49 13.48
C ASN A 215 12.93 -10.06 13.52
N ALA A 216 12.52 -10.79 12.50
CA ALA A 216 11.16 -11.34 12.41
C ALA A 216 10.83 -12.34 13.54
N ASN A 217 11.85 -12.95 14.16
CA ASN A 217 11.66 -13.86 15.29
C ASN A 217 11.29 -13.14 16.59
N THR A 218 11.52 -11.83 16.71
CA THR A 218 11.12 -11.04 17.89
C THR A 218 9.70 -10.53 17.79
N ILE A 219 9.05 -10.70 16.63
CA ILE A 219 7.65 -10.35 16.44
C ILE A 219 6.79 -11.34 17.21
N ASP A 220 5.76 -10.83 17.88
CA ASP A 220 4.79 -11.65 18.59
C ASP A 220 4.10 -12.64 17.63
N GLN A 221 4.23 -13.94 17.89
CA GLN A 221 3.75 -15.00 17.00
C GLN A 221 2.24 -15.24 17.08
N THR A 222 1.53 -14.54 17.97
CA THR A 222 0.07 -14.62 18.11
C THR A 222 -0.60 -13.54 17.27
N THR A 223 -0.06 -12.33 17.33
CA THR A 223 -0.61 -11.13 16.69
C THR A 223 0.07 -10.81 15.35
N PHE A 224 1.32 -11.23 15.16
CA PHE A 224 2.16 -10.83 14.03
C PHE A 224 2.19 -9.30 13.84
N ASP A 225 2.18 -8.53 14.92
CA ASP A 225 2.17 -7.06 14.86
C ASP A 225 3.46 -6.53 14.20
N LEU A 226 3.29 -5.68 13.19
CA LEU A 226 4.37 -5.06 12.40
C LEU A 226 4.52 -3.57 12.67
N SER A 227 3.75 -2.99 13.59
CA SER A 227 3.75 -1.57 13.96
C SER A 227 4.87 -1.23 14.95
N VAL A 228 6.10 -1.50 14.53
CA VAL A 228 7.28 -1.25 15.36
C VAL A 228 7.54 0.25 15.45
N LYS A 229 7.75 0.75 16.67
CA LYS A 229 8.12 2.15 16.90
C LYS A 229 9.60 2.37 16.57
N ASN A 230 9.93 3.57 16.11
CA ASN A 230 11.32 3.96 15.86
C ASN A 230 12.09 3.97 17.19
N PRO A 231 13.10 3.10 17.39
CA PRO A 231 13.89 3.07 18.62
C PRO A 231 14.84 4.28 18.74
N ASN A 232 15.14 4.93 17.62
CA ASN A 232 16.05 6.08 17.53
C ASN A 232 15.29 7.42 17.62
N GLY A 233 13.96 7.36 17.67
CA GLY A 233 13.12 8.54 17.77
C GLY A 233 13.18 9.12 19.18
N ASN A 234 13.74 10.32 19.32
CA ASN A 234 13.41 11.22 20.42
C ASN A 234 11.97 11.72 20.24
N GLU A 235 10.99 10.82 20.30
CA GLU A 235 9.59 11.21 20.41
C GLU A 235 9.38 11.68 21.86
N GLU A 236 9.68 12.95 22.13
CA GLU A 236 8.92 13.66 23.15
C GLU A 236 7.46 13.52 22.72
N ILE A 237 6.75 12.61 23.37
CA ILE A 237 5.32 12.52 23.21
C ILE A 237 4.79 13.82 23.80
N VAL A 238 4.60 14.84 22.96
CA VAL A 238 3.80 16.01 23.30
C VAL A 238 2.37 15.50 23.40
N HIS A 239 2.06 14.89 24.54
CA HIS A 239 0.71 14.61 24.92
C HIS A 239 0.01 15.97 25.01
N ARG A 240 -0.95 16.21 24.12
CA ARG A 240 -1.95 17.25 24.36
C ARG A 240 -2.50 17.00 25.75
N THR A 241 -2.55 18.03 26.58
CA THR A 241 -3.07 17.84 27.92
C THR A 241 -4.55 17.45 27.82
N PRO A 242 -5.10 16.68 28.77
CA PRO A 242 -6.54 16.41 28.80
C PRO A 242 -7.39 17.68 28.72
N LYS A 243 -6.85 18.81 29.19
CA LYS A 243 -7.48 20.13 29.09
C LYS A 243 -7.55 20.61 27.63
N ASP A 244 -6.46 20.55 26.87
CA ASP A 244 -6.45 20.96 25.47
C ASP A 244 -7.45 20.15 24.63
N ILE A 245 -7.59 18.85 24.96
CA ILE A 245 -8.58 17.97 24.33
C ILE A 245 -10.01 18.38 24.71
N MET A 246 -10.26 18.69 25.99
CA MET A 246 -11.58 19.16 26.45
C MET A 246 -11.96 20.52 25.88
N ASP A 247 -11.01 21.44 25.74
CA ASP A 247 -11.23 22.76 25.16
C ASP A 247 -11.58 22.64 23.66
N GLU A 248 -10.93 21.73 22.92
CA GLU A 248 -11.26 21.42 21.52
C GLU A 248 -12.65 20.78 21.38
N ILE A 249 -13.00 19.80 22.24
CA ILE A 249 -14.34 19.19 22.26
C ILE A 249 -15.40 20.26 22.52
N SER A 250 -15.20 21.13 23.50
CA SER A 250 -16.14 22.21 23.83
C SER A 250 -16.33 23.17 22.66
N ALA A 251 -15.25 23.50 21.94
CA ALA A 251 -15.32 24.35 20.75
C ALA A 251 -16.08 23.67 19.59
N LEU A 252 -15.89 22.37 19.38
CA LEU A 252 -16.61 21.59 18.37
C LEU A 252 -18.10 21.45 18.71
N ASP A 253 -18.45 21.28 19.98
CA ASP A 253 -19.83 21.23 20.45
C ASP A 253 -20.54 22.58 20.26
N ALA A 254 -19.88 23.69 20.59
CA ALA A 254 -20.42 25.03 20.35
C ALA A 254 -20.70 25.28 18.86
N LYS A 255 -19.79 24.84 18.00
CA LYS A 255 -19.95 24.94 16.54
C LYS A 255 -21.07 24.05 16.02
N SER A 256 -21.24 22.87 16.60
CA SER A 256 -22.33 21.95 16.28
C SER A 256 -23.69 22.52 16.69
N ALA A 257 -23.76 23.18 17.85
CA ALA A 257 -24.96 23.87 18.32
C ALA A 257 -25.36 25.03 17.40
N GLU A 258 -24.39 25.83 16.94
CA GLU A 258 -24.63 26.92 15.98
C GLU A 258 -25.19 26.41 14.64
N VAL A 259 -24.64 25.31 14.13
CA VAL A 259 -25.13 24.65 12.90
C VAL A 259 -26.55 24.13 13.10
N LEU A 260 -26.86 23.54 14.26
CA LEU A 260 -28.21 23.05 14.57
C LEU A 260 -29.24 24.18 14.67
N GLU A 261 -28.90 25.31 15.29
CA GLU A 261 -29.79 26.47 15.34
C GLU A 261 -30.02 27.08 13.95
N THR A 262 -28.98 27.10 13.10
CA THR A 262 -29.12 27.51 11.70
C THR A 262 -30.13 26.63 10.97
N ILE A 263 -30.05 25.30 11.13
CA ILE A 263 -30.99 24.35 10.52
C ILE A 263 -32.41 24.55 11.07
N ARG A 264 -32.53 24.81 12.37
CA ARG A 264 -33.82 25.03 13.04
C ARG A 264 -34.52 26.30 12.56
N GLY A 265 -33.77 27.35 12.25
CA GLY A 265 -34.30 28.59 11.68
C GLY A 265 -34.74 28.48 10.21
N MET A 266 -34.48 27.35 9.55
CA MET A 266 -34.94 27.06 8.19
C MET A 266 -36.25 26.25 8.15
N LEU A 267 -36.79 25.85 9.30
CA LEU A 267 -38.10 25.21 9.48
C LEU A 267 -39.17 26.26 9.83
#